data_AF-A0A349MDR7-F1
#
_entry.id   AF-A0A349MDR7-F1
#
_cell.length_a   1.000
_cell.length_b   1.000
_cell.length_c   1.000
_cell.angle_alpha   90.00
_cell.angle_beta   90.00
_cell.angle_gamma   90.00
#
_symmetry.space_group_name_H-M   'P 1'
#
loop_
_entity.id
_entity.type
_entity.pdbx_description
1 polymer ?
#
loop_
_entity_poly.entity_id
_entity_poly.type
_entity_poly.pdbx_seq_one_letter_code
_entity_poly.pdbx_strand_id
1 'polypeptide(L)'
;TGLGEAVMKTVGSFLVVELMRSGRSPQQACEEAVHRIMDRMPTDDLQVGYLALSREGDIGGHAIHGGFNYAHTTADVGRMIDASHG
;
A
#
# COMPACT_ATOMS: atom_id res chain seq x y z
N THR A 1 -6.21 2.90 1.49
CA THR A 1 -7.04 3.29 2.65
C THR A 1 -6.42 4.49 3.33
N GLY A 2 -7.12 5.12 4.28
CA GLY A 2 -6.63 6.29 5.02
C GLY A 2 -7.37 7.57 4.68
N LEU A 3 -6.74 8.72 4.92
CA LEU A 3 -7.33 10.04 4.66
C LEU A 3 -7.57 10.23 3.16
N GLY A 4 -8.83 10.25 2.74
CA GLY A 4 -9.22 10.26 1.33
C GLY A 4 -8.65 11.42 0.52
N GLU A 5 -8.52 12.61 1.11
CA GLU A 5 -7.92 13.78 0.47
C GLU A 5 -6.46 13.55 0.09
N ALA A 6 -5.68 12.95 0.99
CA ALA A 6 -4.27 12.65 0.74
C ALA A 6 -4.10 11.58 -0.36
N VAL A 7 -4.98 10.58 -0.38
CA VAL A 7 -4.99 9.56 -1.44
C VAL A 7 -5.30 10.18 -2.81
N MET A 8 -6.27 11.11 -2.88
CA MET A 8 -6.61 11.81 -4.12
C MET A 8 -5.49 12.74 -4.58
N LYS A 9 -4.87 13.48 -3.66
CA LYS A 9 -3.78 14.42 -3.97
C LYS A 9 -2.53 13.74 -4.53
N THR A 10 -2.25 12.51 -4.08
CA THR A 10 -1.03 11.77 -4.43
C THR A 10 -1.22 10.84 -5.62
N VAL A 11 -2.46 10.53 -5.99
CA VAL A 11 -2.81 9.56 -7.04
C VAL A 11 -2.13 8.21 -6.80
N GLY A 12 -2.02 7.80 -5.53
CA GLY A 12 -1.09 6.75 -5.15
C GLY A 12 -1.40 5.36 -5.73
N SER A 13 -2.66 4.99 -5.96
CA SER A 13 -2.97 3.69 -6.59
C SER A 13 -2.44 3.60 -8.02
N PHE A 14 -2.49 4.69 -8.78
CA PHE A 14 -1.87 4.75 -10.11
C PHE A 14 -0.36 4.55 -9.99
N LEU A 15 0.28 5.25 -9.07
CA LEU A 15 1.72 5.13 -8.83
C LEU A 15 2.12 3.70 -8.43
N VAL A 16 1.38 3.04 -7.54
CA VAL A 16 1.65 1.66 -7.13
C VAL A 16 1.61 0.72 -8.34
N VAL A 17 0.58 0.82 -9.19
CA VAL A 17 0.47 0.00 -10.39
C VAL A 17 1.57 0.30 -11.40
N GLU A 18 1.95 1.57 -11.55
CA GLU A 18 3.03 2.00 -12.43
C GLU A 18 4.40 1.48 -11.97
N LEU A 19 4.65 1.49 -10.66
CA LEU A 19 5.84 0.90 -10.06
C LEU A 19 5.89 -0.61 -10.30
N MET A 20 4.77 -1.33 -10.15
CA MET A 20 4.70 -2.75 -10.50
C MET A 20 4.93 -2.98 -12.00
N ARG A 21 4.38 -2.12 -12.86
CA ARG A 21 4.62 -2.17 -14.31
C ARG A 21 6.10 -2.01 -14.66
N SER A 22 6.86 -1.25 -13.86
CA SER A 22 8.32 -1.10 -13.99
C SER A 22 9.15 -2.26 -13.41
N GLY A 23 8.51 -3.34 -12.93
CA GLY A 23 9.18 -4.55 -12.45
C GLY A 23 9.32 -4.64 -10.93
N ARG A 24 8.71 -3.74 -10.15
CA ARG A 24 8.69 -3.86 -8.69
C ARG A 24 7.66 -4.89 -8.23
N SER A 25 7.96 -5.59 -7.13
CA SER A 25 6.95 -6.41 -6.46
C SER A 25 5.83 -5.52 -5.86
N PRO A 26 4.62 -6.06 -5.63
CA PRO A 26 3.54 -5.35 -4.95
C PRO A 26 3.97 -4.71 -3.63
N GLN A 27 4.77 -5.43 -2.84
CA GLN A 27 5.28 -4.95 -1.56
C GLN A 27 6.17 -3.71 -1.73
N GLN A 28 7.19 -3.81 -2.60
CA GLN A 28 8.10 -2.69 -2.89
C GLN A 28 7.36 -1.49 -3.51
N ALA A 29 6.31 -1.73 -4.29
CA ALA A 29 5.50 -0.67 -4.88
C ALA A 29 4.66 0.06 -3.82
N CYS A 30 4.06 -0.66 -2.88
CA CYS A 30 3.34 -0.07 -1.76
C CYS A 30 4.26 0.75 -0.83
N GLU A 31 5.42 0.21 -0.46
CA GLU A 31 6.44 0.91 0.34
C GLU A 31 6.88 2.22 -0.32
N GLU A 32 7.31 2.17 -1.58
CA GLU A 32 7.74 3.35 -2.32
C GLU A 32 6.64 4.40 -2.44
N ALA A 33 5.38 3.99 -2.64
CA ALA A 33 4.26 4.91 -2.71
C ALA A 33 4.00 5.60 -1.36
N VAL A 34 4.08 4.87 -0.24
CA VAL A 34 3.92 5.43 1.11
C VAL A 34 5.08 6.36 1.46
N HIS A 35 6.33 5.94 1.27
CA HIS A 35 7.50 6.78 1.55
C HIS A 35 7.45 8.11 0.78
N ARG A 36 7.01 8.08 -0.49
CA ARG A 36 6.82 9.32 -1.29
C ARG A 36 5.79 10.28 -0.73
N ILE A 37 4.81 9.80 0.03
CA ILE A 37 3.83 10.64 0.75
C ILE A 37 4.48 11.21 2.00
N MET A 38 5.19 10.37 2.76
CA MET A 38 5.90 10.77 3.98
C MET A 38 6.97 11.84 3.71
N ASP A 39 7.67 11.74 2.58
CA ASP A 39 8.67 12.74 2.15
C ASP A 39 8.05 14.09 1.77
N ARG A 40 6.74 14.14 1.49
CA ARG A 40 6.07 15.32 0.91
C ARG A 40 5.02 15.94 1.82
N MET A 41 4.60 15.26 2.88
CA MET A 41 3.48 15.67 3.71
C MET A 41 3.79 15.38 5.19
N PRO A 42 3.38 16.25 6.13
CA PRO A 42 3.44 15.93 7.55
C PRO A 42 2.63 14.67 7.85
N THR A 43 3.20 13.76 8.64
CA THR A 43 2.65 12.42 8.84
C THR A 43 1.93 12.23 10.17
N ASP A 44 2.10 13.14 11.14
CA ASP A 44 1.61 12.95 12.52
C ASP A 44 0.12 12.55 12.60
N ASP A 45 -0.73 13.23 11.83
CA ASP A 45 -2.18 12.97 11.74
C ASP A 45 -2.61 12.37 10.39
N LEU A 46 -1.65 11.90 9.60
CA LEU A 46 -1.90 11.36 8.26
C LEU A 46 -1.72 9.85 8.25
N GLN A 47 -2.81 9.13 8.04
CA GLN A 47 -2.77 7.70 7.74
C GLN A 47 -3.05 7.47 6.26
N VAL A 48 -2.16 6.75 5.59
CA VAL A 48 -2.34 6.24 4.23
C VAL A 48 -1.73 4.84 4.17
N GLY A 49 -2.45 3.91 3.58
CA GLY A 49 -1.94 2.57 3.31
C GLY A 49 -2.40 2.04 1.95
N TYR A 50 -1.52 1.30 1.30
CA TYR A 50 -1.79 0.62 0.03
C TYR A 50 -1.73 -0.90 0.23
N LEU A 51 -2.58 -1.60 -0.51
CA LEU A 51 -2.55 -3.04 -0.72
C LEU A 51 -2.57 -3.25 -2.23
N ALA A 52 -1.71 -4.12 -2.72
CA ALA A 52 -1.60 -4.45 -4.13
C ALA A 52 -1.52 -5.96 -4.36
N LEU A 53 -1.95 -6.37 -5.55
CA LEU A 53 -1.94 -7.74 -6.05
C LEU A 53 -1.39 -7.72 -7.49
N SER A 54 -0.39 -8.55 -7.77
CA SER A 54 0.16 -8.74 -9.12
C SER A 54 -0.70 -9.72 -9.94
N ARG A 55 -0.40 -9.86 -11.23
CA ARG A 55 -1.10 -10.85 -12.09
C ARG A 55 -0.68 -12.28 -11.76
N GLU A 56 0.50 -12.43 -11.19
CA GLU A 56 1.12 -13.67 -10.75
C GLU A 56 0.57 -14.13 -9.40
N GLY A 57 -0.20 -13.28 -8.71
CA GLY A 57 -0.80 -13.58 -7.41
C GLY A 57 0.02 -13.10 -6.21
N ASP A 58 1.14 -12.40 -6.44
CA ASP A 58 1.92 -11.81 -5.36
C ASP A 58 1.13 -10.67 -4.72
N ILE A 59 1.24 -10.53 -3.40
CA ILE A 59 0.57 -9.50 -2.63
C ILE A 59 1.57 -8.65 -1.88
N GLY A 60 1.19 -7.41 -1.57
CA GLY A 60 1.99 -6.53 -0.74
C GLY A 60 1.14 -5.42 -0.13
N GLY A 61 1.52 -4.98 1.06
CA GLY A 61 0.81 -3.91 1.74
C GLY A 61 1.72 -3.13 2.68
N HIS A 62 1.59 -1.81 2.63
CA HIS A 62 2.37 -0.89 3.45
C HIS A 62 1.53 0.32 3.85
N ALA A 63 1.79 0.87 5.04
CA ALA A 63 1.10 2.07 5.54
C ALA A 63 2.04 3.00 6.31
N ILE A 64 1.65 4.27 6.47
CA ILE A 64 2.43 5.25 7.25
C ILE A 64 2.50 4.79 8.72
N HIS A 65 1.34 4.55 9.32
CA HIS A 65 1.24 4.11 10.71
C HIS A 65 0.79 2.65 10.79
N GLY A 66 1.16 1.99 11.89
CA GLY A 66 0.69 0.64 12.21
C GLY A 66 -0.84 0.53 12.36
N GLY A 67 -1.33 -0.70 12.48
CA GLY A 67 -2.76 -1.00 12.64
C GLY A 67 -3.53 -1.16 11.32
N PHE A 68 -2.86 -1.02 10.17
CA PHE A 68 -3.42 -1.41 8.87
C PHE A 68 -3.25 -2.91 8.64
N ASN A 69 -4.35 -3.60 8.40
CA ASN A 69 -4.37 -5.01 8.01
C ASN A 69 -5.35 -5.25 6.86
N TYR A 70 -5.21 -6.40 6.21
CA TYR A 70 -6.04 -6.77 5.08
C TYR A 70 -6.32 -8.28 5.06
N ALA A 71 -7.49 -8.64 4.53
CA ALA A 71 -7.87 -10.02 4.32
C ALA A 71 -7.29 -10.53 3.00
N HIS A 72 -6.57 -11.65 3.06
CA HIS A 72 -6.10 -12.39 1.89
C HIS A 72 -6.82 -13.72 1.82
N THR A 73 -7.64 -13.88 0.78
CA THR A 73 -8.46 -15.07 0.55
C THR A 73 -8.10 -15.69 -0.79
N THR A 74 -7.78 -16.98 -0.74
CA THR A 74 -7.56 -17.86 -1.89
C THR A 74 -8.68 -18.90 -1.95
N ALA A 75 -8.65 -19.82 -2.92
CA ALA A 75 -9.64 -20.90 -3.00
C ALA A 75 -9.66 -21.79 -1.75
N ASP A 76 -8.51 -21.96 -1.09
CA ASP A 76 -8.34 -22.95 -0.01
C ASP A 76 -8.27 -22.32 1.38
N VAL A 77 -7.81 -21.05 1.48
CA VAL A 77 -7.56 -20.40 2.77
C VAL A 77 -7.88 -18.91 2.75
N GLY A 78 -8.47 -18.44 3.85
CA GLY A 78 -8.58 -17.02 4.18
C GLY A 78 -7.79 -16.69 5.44
N ARG A 79 -6.99 -15.63 5.40
CA ARG A 79 -6.23 -15.13 6.57
C ARG A 79 -6.17 -13.61 6.60
N MET A 80 -6.09 -13.05 7.80
CA MET A 80 -5.74 -11.64 7.99
C MET A 80 -4.21 -11.48 7.96
N ILE A 81 -3.74 -10.45 7.27
CA ILE A 81 -2.33 -10.08 7.18
C ILE A 81 -2.18 -8.66 7.69
N ASP A 82 -1.32 -8.48 8.69
CA ASP A 82 -0.91 -7.16 9.14
C ASP A 82 0.10 -6.58 8.15
N ALA A 83 -0.16 -5.38 7.66
CA ALA A 83 0.74 -4.71 6.74
C ALA A 83 1.97 -4.20 7.49
N SER A 84 3.10 -4.20 6.79
CA SER A 84 4.27 -3.42 7.21
C SER A 84 3.93 -1.93 7.28
N HIS A 85 4.70 -1.18 8.07
CA HIS A 85 4.55 0.25 8.23
C HIS A 85 5.90 0.90 8.50
N GLY A 86 6.00 2.21 8.27
CA GLY A 86 7.19 3.01 8.50
C GLY A 86 7.50 4.00 7.38
#